data_AF-A0A817XJK6-F1
#
_entry.id   AF-A0A817XJK6-F1
#
_cell.length_a   1.000
_cell.length_b   1.000
_cell.length_c   1.000
_cell.angle_alpha   90.00
_cell.angle_beta   90.00
_cell.angle_gamma   90.00
#
_symmetry.space_group_name_H-M   'P 1'
#
loop_
_entity.id
_entity.type
_entity.pdbx_description
1 polymer ?
#
loop_
_entity_poly.entity_id
_entity_poly.type
_entity_poly.pdbx_seq_one_letter_code
_entity_poly.pdbx_strand_id
1 'polypeptide(L)'
;MCDMVNDAKSSTFNFTVFTGDTIPNRELGSVRDHTRNSTSGGFLYWNQYLPVSTSDRGRVYLSKTIEQNTGMCIQFTYYVKSKLINKNTTVIRLSSDGYPNTGLWYQ
;
A
#
# COMPACT_ATOMS: atom_id res chain seq x y z
N MET A 1 -2.51 11.51 -2.71
CA MET A 1 -1.78 10.65 -1.76
C MET A 1 -0.32 11.09 -1.74
N CYS A 2 0.00 12.35 -1.38
CA CYS A 2 1.38 12.88 -1.44
C CYS A 2 2.13 12.49 -2.73
N ASP A 3 1.59 12.85 -3.90
CA ASP A 3 2.11 12.49 -5.24
C ASP A 3 2.18 10.98 -5.59
N MET A 4 1.78 10.10 -4.68
CA MET A 4 1.52 8.69 -4.99
C MET A 4 0.25 8.56 -5.83
N VAL A 5 0.34 7.69 -6.83
CA VAL A 5 -0.73 7.42 -7.79
C VAL A 5 -1.00 5.93 -7.85
N ASN A 6 -2.28 5.56 -7.99
CA ASN A 6 -2.66 4.19 -8.29
C ASN A 6 -2.20 3.85 -9.70
N ASP A 7 -1.62 2.67 -9.86
CA ASP A 7 -1.21 2.21 -11.17
C ASP A 7 -2.39 1.60 -11.93
N ALA A 8 -2.86 2.31 -12.95
CA ALA A 8 -3.93 1.86 -13.83
C ALA A 8 -3.60 0.55 -14.59
N LYS A 9 -2.33 0.17 -14.68
CA LYS A 9 -1.87 -1.11 -15.26
C LYS A 9 -1.82 -2.24 -14.22
N SER A 10 -2.01 -1.95 -12.93
CA SER A 10 -2.13 -2.97 -11.88
C SER A 10 -3.57 -3.46 -11.82
N SER A 11 -3.73 -4.77 -11.95
CA SER A 11 -4.94 -5.35 -12.55
C SER A 11 -6.21 -5.38 -11.69
N THR A 12 -6.24 -4.88 -10.45
CA THR A 12 -7.42 -5.17 -9.62
C THR A 12 -7.76 -4.17 -8.51
N PHE A 13 -6.78 -3.64 -7.78
CA PHE A 13 -7.06 -2.87 -6.56
C PHE A 13 -6.44 -1.48 -6.57
N ASN A 14 -7.26 -0.48 -6.28
CA ASN A 14 -6.82 0.88 -6.00
C ASN A 14 -6.72 1.10 -4.50
N PHE A 15 -5.65 1.73 -4.07
CA PHE A 15 -5.53 2.28 -2.73
C PHE A 15 -6.30 3.59 -2.64
N THR A 16 -7.03 3.77 -1.55
CA THR A 16 -7.74 4.99 -1.22
C THR A 16 -7.30 5.45 0.16
N VAL A 17 -7.26 6.76 0.40
CA VAL A 17 -7.03 7.29 1.74
C VAL A 17 -8.30 7.14 2.54
N PHE A 18 -8.21 6.41 3.64
CA PHE A 18 -9.28 6.30 4.62
C PHE A 18 -8.79 6.76 6.00
N THR A 19 -9.73 7.08 6.85
CA THR A 19 -9.53 7.27 8.29
C THR A 19 -10.18 6.12 9.04
N GLY A 20 -9.81 5.91 10.30
CA GLY A 20 -10.46 4.92 11.16
C GLY A 20 -11.98 5.10 11.28
N ASP A 21 -12.47 6.33 11.13
CA ASP A 21 -13.91 6.63 11.15
C ASP A 21 -14.62 6.21 9.85
N THR A 22 -13.91 6.23 8.71
CA THR A 22 -14.46 6.02 7.37
C THR A 22 -14.15 4.67 6.75
N ILE A 23 -13.32 3.82 7.40
CA ILE A 23 -12.97 2.51 6.83
C ILE A 23 -14.23 1.64 6.59
N PRO A 24 -14.34 1.01 5.41
CA PRO A 24 -15.48 0.15 5.08
C PRO A 24 -15.62 -1.08 5.97
N ASN A 25 -14.50 -1.63 6.47
CA ASN A 25 -14.50 -2.81 7.33
C ASN A 25 -13.55 -2.61 8.52
N ARG A 26 -14.13 -2.28 9.68
CA ARG A 26 -13.41 -2.06 10.95
C ARG A 26 -12.79 -3.34 11.55
N GLU A 27 -13.27 -4.52 11.18
CA GLU A 27 -12.70 -5.78 11.67
C GLU A 27 -11.38 -6.13 10.97
N LEU A 28 -11.24 -5.75 9.70
CA LEU A 28 -10.08 -6.07 8.85
C LEU A 28 -9.11 -4.90 8.66
N GLY A 29 -9.56 -3.67 8.89
CA GLY A 29 -8.72 -2.47 8.84
C GLY A 29 -8.23 -2.03 10.22
N SER A 30 -7.17 -1.21 10.25
CA SER A 30 -6.79 -0.51 11.48
C SER A 30 -7.79 0.61 11.76
N VAL A 31 -8.39 0.61 12.95
CA VAL A 31 -9.32 1.69 13.36
C VAL A 31 -8.56 2.95 13.78
N ARG A 32 -7.23 2.89 13.93
CA ARG A 32 -6.39 4.04 14.29
C ARG A 32 -5.20 4.15 13.35
N ASP A 33 -4.99 5.35 12.82
CA ASP A 33 -3.78 5.70 12.09
C ASP A 33 -2.55 5.61 12.99
N HIS A 34 -1.43 5.12 12.45
CA HIS A 34 -0.17 4.98 13.18
C HIS A 34 0.52 6.32 13.43
N THR A 35 0.38 7.32 12.55
CA THR A 35 1.07 8.61 12.72
C THR A 35 0.62 9.35 13.97
N ARG A 36 -0.68 9.36 14.25
CA ARG A 36 -1.27 10.09 15.39
C ARG A 36 -1.93 9.20 16.45
N ASN A 37 -1.93 7.88 16.25
CA ASN A 37 -2.70 6.93 17.07
C ASN A 37 -4.17 7.37 17.23
N SER A 38 -4.79 7.81 16.14
CA SER A 38 -6.11 8.46 16.14
C SER A 38 -7.01 7.89 15.07
N THR A 39 -8.33 7.88 15.32
CA THR A 39 -9.34 7.46 14.33
C THR A 39 -9.49 8.46 13.19
N SER A 40 -9.10 9.72 13.43
CA SER A 40 -9.15 10.81 12.44
C SER A 40 -7.91 10.87 11.53
N GLY A 41 -6.83 10.17 11.86
CA GLY A 41 -5.64 10.12 11.01
C GLY A 41 -5.87 9.28 9.76
N GLY A 42 -5.17 9.62 8.68
CA GLY A 42 -5.34 9.00 7.37
C GLY A 42 -4.26 7.98 7.03
N PHE A 43 -4.66 6.87 6.42
CA PHE A 43 -3.77 5.82 5.91
C PHE A 43 -4.24 5.32 4.54
N LEU A 44 -3.32 4.73 3.78
CA LEU A 44 -3.67 4.05 2.54
C LEU A 44 -4.34 2.71 2.86
N TYR A 45 -5.49 2.49 2.25
CA TYR A 45 -6.30 1.30 2.48
C TYR A 45 -6.77 0.74 1.14
N TRP A 46 -6.71 -0.58 1.04
CA TRP A 46 -7.28 -1.36 -0.04
C TRP A 46 -8.08 -2.49 0.62
N ASN A 47 -9.37 -2.62 0.26
CA ASN A 47 -10.18 -3.73 0.76
C ASN A 47 -10.38 -4.77 -0.32
N GLN A 48 -10.45 -6.03 0.12
CA GLN A 48 -10.79 -7.18 -0.69
C GLN A 48 -12.31 -7.39 -0.59
N TYR A 49 -13.05 -7.01 -1.63
CA TYR A 49 -14.39 -7.55 -1.82
C TYR A 49 -14.31 -8.66 -2.87
N LEU A 50 -14.90 -9.81 -2.54
CA LEU A 50 -14.79 -11.07 -3.28
C LEU A 50 -15.40 -11.00 -4.70
N PRO A 51 -14.98 -11.90 -5.62
CA PRO A 51 -13.90 -12.89 -5.50
C PRO A 51 -12.56 -12.35 -6.02
N VAL A 52 -11.47 -12.68 -5.30
CA VAL A 52 -10.09 -12.26 -5.60
C VAL A 52 -9.28 -13.44 -6.14
N SER A 53 -8.60 -13.24 -7.27
CA SER A 53 -7.66 -14.18 -7.91
C SER A 53 -6.24 -14.01 -7.36
N THR A 54 -5.40 -15.04 -7.48
CA THR A 54 -3.96 -14.97 -7.16
C THR A 54 -3.19 -14.03 -8.10
N SER A 55 -3.76 -13.65 -9.24
CA SER A 55 -3.20 -12.65 -10.15
C SER A 55 -3.45 -11.21 -9.71
N ASP A 56 -4.37 -11.02 -8.76
CA ASP A 56 -4.87 -9.70 -8.41
C ASP A 56 -3.88 -8.92 -7.57
N ARG A 57 -3.72 -7.64 -7.94
CA ARG A 57 -2.73 -6.76 -7.34
C ARG A 57 -3.17 -5.32 -7.40
N GLY A 58 -2.92 -4.61 -6.31
CA GLY A 58 -2.89 -3.17 -6.28
C GLY A 58 -1.46 -2.68 -6.23
N ARG A 59 -1.19 -1.57 -6.92
CA ARG A 59 0.11 -0.89 -6.86
C ARG A 59 -0.14 0.60 -6.77
N VAL A 60 0.56 1.22 -5.83
CA VAL A 60 0.79 2.66 -5.80
C VAL A 60 2.26 2.92 -6.02
N TYR A 61 2.58 4.00 -6.73
CA TYR A 61 3.94 4.44 -6.97
C TYR A 61 4.01 5.96 -6.90
N LEU A 62 5.20 6.49 -6.67
CA LEU A 62 5.43 7.94 -6.75
C LEU A 62 5.53 8.34 -8.21
N SER A 63 4.72 9.34 -8.61
CA SER A 63 4.75 9.89 -9.96
C SER A 63 6.05 10.62 -10.30
N LYS A 64 6.78 11.08 -9.27
CA LYS A 64 8.06 11.75 -9.38
C LYS A 64 9.19 10.80 -8.99
N THR A 65 10.26 10.84 -9.76
CA THR A 65 11.53 10.20 -9.40
C THR A 65 12.08 10.84 -8.13
N ILE A 66 12.52 10.00 -7.20
CA ILE A 66 13.30 10.49 -6.06
C ILE A 66 14.76 10.49 -6.50
N GLU A 67 15.36 11.66 -6.60
CA GLU A 67 16.78 11.82 -6.91
C GLU A 67 17.63 11.11 -5.84
N GLN A 68 18.49 10.20 -6.29
CA GLN A 68 19.35 9.46 -5.38
C GLN A 68 20.41 10.37 -4.77
N ASN A 69 20.54 10.34 -3.45
CA ASN A 69 21.66 10.94 -2.73
C ASN A 69 22.34 9.89 -1.84
N THR A 70 23.53 10.21 -1.33
CA THR A 70 24.24 9.32 -0.40
C THR A 70 23.49 9.28 0.94
N GLY A 71 22.91 8.13 1.30
CA GLY A 71 22.34 7.87 2.63
C GLY A 71 20.80 7.84 2.74
N MET A 72 20.08 7.48 1.67
CA MET A 72 18.62 7.42 1.72
C MET A 72 18.07 6.24 2.55
N CYS A 73 16.97 6.47 3.26
CA CYS A 73 16.23 5.46 4.00
C CYS A 73 14.74 5.57 3.71
N ILE A 74 14.09 4.45 3.39
CA ILE A 74 12.63 4.35 3.26
C ILE A 74 12.10 3.65 4.50
N GLN A 75 11.23 4.33 5.24
CA GLN A 75 10.53 3.79 6.39
C GLN A 75 9.03 3.90 6.17
N PHE A 76 8.30 2.85 6.52
CA PHE A 76 6.86 2.80 6.36
C PHE A 76 6.29 1.89 7.44
N THR A 77 5.03 2.12 7.77
CA THR A 77 4.25 1.23 8.62
C THR A 77 3.16 0.59 7.78
N TYR A 78 2.89 -0.68 8.04
CA TYR A 78 1.85 -1.41 7.33
C TYR A 78 1.06 -2.26 8.34
N TYR A 79 -0.21 -2.47 8.03
CA TYR A 79 -1.10 -3.32 8.80
C TYR A 79 -1.81 -4.26 7.82
N VAL A 80 -1.64 -5.56 8.01
CA VAL A 80 -2.32 -6.58 7.22
C VAL A 80 -3.07 -7.49 8.18
N LYS A 81 -4.40 -7.51 8.03
CA LYS A 81 -5.27 -8.50 8.66
C LYS A 81 -6.12 -9.13 7.58
N SER A 82 -6.06 -10.45 7.50
CA SER A 82 -6.74 -11.22 6.47
C SER A 82 -7.55 -12.34 7.11
N LYS A 83 -8.79 -12.54 6.63
CA LYS A 83 -9.55 -13.79 6.86
C LYS A 83 -9.07 -14.91 5.93
N LEU A 84 -8.38 -14.56 4.84
CA LEU A 84 -7.74 -15.47 3.90
C LEU A 84 -6.29 -15.67 4.32
N ILE A 85 -6.08 -16.62 5.23
CA ILE A 85 -4.78 -17.01 5.77
C ILE A 85 -3.90 -17.44 4.56
N ASN A 86 -2.72 -16.83 4.38
CA ASN A 86 -1.68 -17.16 3.39
C ASN A 86 -1.75 -16.60 1.94
N LYS A 87 -2.47 -15.50 1.64
CA LYS A 87 -2.53 -14.96 0.25
C LYS A 87 -2.18 -13.49 0.05
N ASN A 88 -1.77 -12.77 1.09
CA ASN A 88 -1.44 -11.34 0.96
C ASN A 88 0.06 -11.14 1.10
N THR A 89 0.73 -10.88 -0.01
CA THR A 89 2.14 -10.45 0.01
C THR A 89 2.20 -8.95 -0.18
N THR A 90 2.85 -8.25 0.75
CA THR A 90 3.18 -6.82 0.58
C THR A 90 4.61 -6.72 0.10
N VAL A 91 4.87 -5.95 -0.96
CA VAL A 91 6.20 -5.81 -1.54
C VAL A 91 6.55 -4.34 -1.71
N ILE A 92 7.77 -3.98 -1.33
CA ILE A 92 8.38 -2.70 -1.71
C ILE A 92 9.40 -2.95 -2.80
N ARG A 93 9.31 -2.14 -3.85
CA ARG A 93 10.23 -2.18 -4.99
C ARG A 93 10.73 -0.78 -5.30
N LEU A 94 12.01 -0.68 -5.66
CA LEU A 94 12.54 0.46 -6.41
C LEU A 94 12.43 0.16 -7.90
N SER A 95 12.00 1.15 -8.65
CA SER A 95 12.03 1.16 -10.10
C SER A 95 12.88 2.36 -10.52
N SER A 96 13.81 2.14 -11.44
CA SER A 96 14.47 3.22 -12.17
C SER A 96 14.11 3.10 -13.64
N ASP A 97 14.01 4.24 -14.32
CA ASP A 97 13.66 4.27 -15.74
C ASP A 97 14.63 3.39 -16.54
N GLY A 98 14.08 2.44 -17.29
CA GLY A 98 14.85 1.53 -18.13
C GLY A 98 15.43 0.29 -17.44
N TYR A 99 15.26 0.11 -16.13
CA TYR A 99 15.77 -1.06 -15.39
C TYR A 99 14.66 -1.92 -14.76
N PRO A 100 14.90 -3.24 -14.60
CA PRO A 100 13.98 -4.11 -13.90
C PRO A 100 13.80 -3.67 -12.45
N ASN A 101 12.57 -3.80 -11.94
CA ASN A 101 12.24 -3.44 -10.57
C ASN A 101 13.07 -4.24 -9.56
N THR A 102 13.79 -3.55 -8.69
CA THR A 102 14.54 -4.16 -7.58
C THR A 102 13.61 -4.32 -6.38
N GLY A 103 13.37 -5.56 -5.94
CA GLY A 103 12.68 -5.82 -4.68
C GLY A 103 13.54 -5.39 -3.50
N LEU A 104 13.03 -4.47 -2.68
CA LEU A 104 13.69 -4.04 -1.45
C LEU A 104 13.27 -4.87 -0.24
N TRP A 105 11.99 -5.24 -0.19
CA TRP A 105 11.39 -5.90 0.96
C TRP A 105 10.08 -6.59 0.56
N TYR A 106 9.77 -7.71 1.22
CA TYR A 106 8.47 -8.39 1.11
C TYR A 106 8.08 -9.07 2.42
N GLN A 107 6.77 -9.23 2.66
CA GLN A 107 6.18 -10.02 3.75
C GLN A 107 4.92 -10.72 3.27
#